data_AF-A0A920PF94-F1
#
_entry.id   AF-A0A920PF94-F1
#
_cell.length_a   1.000
_cell.length_b   1.000
_cell.length_c   1.000
_cell.angle_alpha   90.00
_cell.angle_beta   90.00
_cell.angle_gamma   90.00
#
_symmetry.space_group_name_H-M   'P 1'
#
loop_
_entity.id
_entity.type
_entity.pdbx_description
1 polymer ?
#
loop_
_entity_poly.entity_id
_entity_poly.type
_entity_poly.pdbx_seq_one_letter_code
_entity_poly.pdbx_strand_id
1 'polypeptide(L)'
;MQTYLVGGAIRDRLLGLPAPYEKDWVVVNGTPDQLKSKGYKKVGKSFPVFIDPETGEEYALARRERKTSSGYHGFEFDAGPDISLEEDLSRRDLTINPYS
;
A
#
# COMPACT_ATOMS: atom_id res chain seq x y z
N MET A 1 -1.44 -11.49 -8.46
CA MET A 1 -0.86 -10.66 -7.39
C MET A 1 0.52 -10.18 -7.80
N GLN A 2 0.69 -8.89 -7.98
CA GLN A 2 1.97 -8.23 -8.23
C GLN A 2 2.31 -7.39 -7.00
N THR A 3 3.56 -7.41 -6.54
CA THR A 3 3.98 -6.69 -5.34
C THR A 3 5.08 -5.70 -5.68
N TYR A 4 4.88 -4.45 -5.31
CA TYR A 4 5.79 -3.35 -5.57
C TYR A 4 6.32 -2.82 -4.24
N LEU A 5 7.64 -2.79 -4.08
CA LEU A 5 8.25 -2.12 -2.95
C LEU A 5 7.94 -0.62 -3.08
N VAL A 6 7.56 0.04 -1.99
CA VAL A 6 7.32 1.48 -1.94
C VAL A 6 7.97 2.07 -0.67
N GLY A 7 7.84 3.37 -0.49
CA GLY A 7 8.23 4.04 0.75
C GLY A 7 9.74 4.28 0.88
N GLY A 8 10.20 4.40 2.13
CA GLY A 8 11.58 4.75 2.48
C GLY A 8 12.60 3.78 1.93
N ALA A 9 12.22 2.52 1.72
CA ALA A 9 13.10 1.49 1.19
C ALA A 9 13.68 1.78 -0.19
N ILE A 10 12.89 2.41 -1.06
CA ILE A 10 13.38 2.83 -2.38
C ILE A 10 14.32 4.02 -2.23
N ARG A 11 13.96 5.01 -1.42
CA ARG A 11 14.77 6.21 -1.17
C ARG A 11 16.14 5.84 -0.62
N ASP A 12 16.17 5.02 0.43
CA ASP A 12 17.39 4.61 1.11
C ASP A 12 18.27 3.73 0.17
N ARG A 13 17.66 2.85 -0.63
CA ARG A 13 18.38 2.11 -1.70
C ARG A 13 18.98 3.05 -2.75
N LEU A 14 18.26 4.08 -3.18
CA LEU A 14 18.76 5.07 -4.15
C LEU A 14 19.86 5.97 -3.57
N LEU A 15 19.82 6.23 -2.26
CA LEU A 15 20.82 7.01 -1.53
C LEU A 15 22.04 6.16 -1.07
N GLY A 16 22.03 4.84 -1.32
CA GLY A 16 23.11 3.95 -0.89
C GLY A 16 23.19 3.77 0.63
N LEU A 17 22.10 4.05 1.35
CA LEU A 17 21.99 3.85 2.79
C LEU A 17 21.80 2.36 3.11
N PRO A 18 22.14 1.91 4.33
CA PRO A 18 21.87 0.54 4.76
C PRO A 18 20.39 0.20 4.53
N ALA A 19 20.12 -1.05 4.15
CA ALA A 19 18.75 -1.49 3.86
C ALA A 19 17.84 -1.14 5.03
N PRO A 20 16.65 -0.55 4.76
CA PRO A 20 15.73 -0.18 5.84
C PRO A 20 15.31 -1.41 6.63
N TYR A 21 15.03 -1.20 7.91
CA TYR A 21 14.47 -2.23 8.78
C TYR A 21 13.03 -2.59 8.39
N GLU A 22 12.31 -1.64 7.79
CA GLU A 22 10.90 -1.77 7.42
C GLU A 22 10.74 -1.63 5.90
N LYS A 23 10.08 -2.60 5.28
CA LYS A 23 9.76 -2.57 3.85
C LYS A 23 8.25 -2.51 3.68
N ASP A 24 7.80 -1.44 3.05
CA ASP A 24 6.43 -1.27 2.61
C ASP A 24 6.24 -1.87 1.22
N TRP A 25 5.28 -2.75 1.08
CA TRP A 25 4.90 -3.37 -0.18
C TRP A 25 3.48 -2.98 -0.56
N VAL A 26 3.28 -2.70 -1.85
CA VAL A 26 1.96 -2.49 -2.44
C VAL A 26 1.60 -3.68 -3.31
N VAL A 27 0.45 -4.24 -3.04
CA VAL A 27 -0.06 -5.44 -3.69
C VAL A 27 -1.12 -5.03 -4.71
N VAL A 28 -0.75 -5.07 -5.97
CA VAL A 28 -1.58 -4.75 -7.15
C VAL A 28 -2.13 -6.07 -7.70
N ASN A 29 -3.34 -6.09 -8.28
CA ASN A 29 -3.96 -7.34 -8.77
C ASN A 29 -4.02 -8.44 -7.69
N GLY A 30 -4.16 -8.06 -6.42
CA GLY A 30 -4.27 -8.98 -5.28
C GLY A 30 -5.60 -8.80 -4.56
N THR A 31 -6.03 -9.82 -3.83
CA THR A 31 -7.23 -9.74 -2.99
C THR A 31 -6.88 -9.94 -1.51
N PRO A 32 -7.71 -9.41 -0.59
CA PRO A 32 -7.56 -9.67 0.85
C PRO A 32 -7.52 -11.15 1.19
N ASP A 33 -8.29 -11.94 0.45
CA ASP A 33 -8.42 -13.38 0.65
C ASP A 33 -7.13 -14.12 0.31
N GLN A 34 -6.43 -13.71 -0.77
CA GLN A 34 -5.12 -14.25 -1.11
C GLN A 34 -4.08 -13.98 -0.03
N LEU A 35 -4.04 -12.76 0.53
CA LEU A 35 -3.12 -12.42 1.62
C LEU A 35 -3.45 -13.20 2.90
N LYS A 36 -4.73 -13.34 3.23
CA LYS A 36 -5.18 -14.18 4.35
C LYS A 36 -4.84 -15.65 4.15
N SER A 37 -5.02 -16.19 2.95
CA SER A 37 -4.71 -17.58 2.63
C SER A 37 -3.21 -17.87 2.74
N LYS A 38 -2.37 -16.85 2.56
CA LYS A 38 -0.92 -16.94 2.82
C LYS A 38 -0.54 -16.73 4.29
N GLY A 39 -1.49 -16.48 5.19
CA GLY A 39 -1.25 -16.31 6.62
C GLY A 39 -0.95 -14.87 7.06
N TYR A 40 -1.14 -13.88 6.19
CA TYR A 40 -0.84 -12.49 6.51
C TYR A 40 -1.87 -11.93 7.49
N LYS A 41 -1.39 -11.12 8.44
CA LYS A 41 -2.24 -10.51 9.48
C LYS A 41 -2.73 -9.14 9.04
N LYS A 42 -4.04 -8.98 8.86
CA LYS A 42 -4.62 -7.67 8.57
C LYS A 42 -4.38 -6.70 9.73
N VAL A 43 -3.81 -5.54 9.42
CA VAL A 43 -3.64 -4.41 10.34
C VAL A 43 -4.37 -3.18 9.80
N GLY A 44 -4.98 -2.41 10.70
CA GLY A 44 -5.77 -1.24 10.33
C GLY A 44 -7.28 -1.52 10.17
N LYS A 45 -8.10 -0.63 10.74
CA LYS A 45 -9.57 -0.70 10.64
C LYS A 45 -10.10 -0.19 9.30
N SER A 46 -9.47 0.84 8.74
CA SER A 46 -9.95 1.54 7.53
C SER A 46 -9.15 1.22 6.26
N PHE A 47 -8.00 0.56 6.39
CA PHE A 47 -7.08 0.29 5.28
C PHE A 47 -6.79 -1.22 5.20
N PRO A 48 -6.77 -1.82 4.00
CA PRO A 48 -6.43 -3.22 3.82
C PRO A 48 -4.90 -3.40 3.81
N VAL A 49 -4.26 -3.11 4.95
CA VAL A 49 -2.83 -3.38 5.18
C VAL A 49 -2.70 -4.73 5.87
N PHE A 50 -1.66 -5.47 5.53
CA PHE A 50 -1.40 -6.82 6.02
C PHE A 50 0.06 -6.92 6.42
N ILE A 51 0.36 -7.57 7.54
CA ILE A 51 1.73 -7.83 7.97
C ILE A 51 2.05 -9.30 7.72
N ASP A 52 3.19 -9.53 7.08
CA ASP A 52 3.77 -10.86 6.96
C ASP A 52 4.35 -11.28 8.33
N PRO A 53 3.84 -12.36 8.96
CA PRO A 53 4.32 -12.79 10.27
C PRO A 53 5.72 -13.42 10.23
N GLU A 54 6.22 -13.82 9.06
CA GLU A 54 7.54 -14.43 8.90
C GLU A 54 8.64 -13.36 8.79
N THR A 55 8.39 -12.31 8.01
CA THR A 55 9.39 -11.25 7.76
C THR A 55 9.13 -9.96 8.55
N GLY A 56 7.90 -9.76 9.05
CA GLY A 56 7.47 -8.51 9.67
C GLY A 56 7.18 -7.40 8.67
N GLU A 57 7.17 -7.69 7.37
CA GLU A 57 6.99 -6.70 6.30
C GLU A 57 5.51 -6.33 6.10
N GLU A 58 5.27 -5.09 5.67
CA GLU A 58 3.91 -4.55 5.49
C GLU A 58 3.48 -4.64 4.02
N TYR A 59 2.29 -5.16 3.77
CA TYR A 59 1.70 -5.39 2.46
C TYR A 59 0.33 -4.71 2.39
N ALA A 60 0.27 -3.58 1.70
CA ALA A 60 -0.95 -2.83 1.48
C ALA A 60 -1.57 -3.19 0.12
N LEU A 61 -2.87 -3.53 0.08
CA LEU A 61 -3.56 -3.70 -1.20
C LEU A 61 -3.74 -2.37 -1.91
N ALA A 62 -3.46 -2.37 -3.22
CA ALA A 62 -3.72 -1.24 -4.10
C ALA A 62 -5.21 -0.93 -4.13
N ARG A 63 -5.54 0.36 -4.06
CA ARG A 63 -6.93 0.83 -4.02
C ARG A 63 -7.10 2.15 -4.77
N ARG A 64 -8.32 2.39 -5.21
CA ARG A 64 -8.75 3.58 -5.94
C ARG A 64 -9.86 4.20 -5.12
N GLU A 65 -9.64 5.43 -4.67
CA GLU A 65 -10.70 6.19 -4.04
C GLU A 65 -11.61 6.77 -5.12
N ARG A 66 -12.86 6.32 -5.16
CA ARG A 66 -13.87 6.91 -6.02
C ARG A 66 -14.60 7.99 -5.24
N LYS A 67 -14.51 9.23 -5.72
CA LYS A 67 -15.32 10.34 -5.20
C LYS A 67 -16.73 10.15 -5.74
N THR A 68 -17.63 9.60 -4.92
CA THR A 68 -18.96 9.20 -5.38
C THR A 68 -20.00 10.33 -5.29
N SER A 69 -19.76 11.43 -4.58
CA SER A 69 -20.68 12.59 -4.59
C SER A 69 -20.11 13.91 -4.04
N SER A 70 -20.72 15.04 -4.42
CA SER A 70 -20.45 16.41 -3.96
C SER A 70 -21.03 16.68 -2.56
N GLY A 71 -20.60 15.91 -1.56
CA GLY A 71 -20.96 16.11 -0.16
C GLY A 71 -19.84 15.67 0.77
N TYR A 72 -19.78 16.25 1.98
CA TYR A 72 -18.71 16.12 2.99
C TYR A 72 -18.46 14.68 3.52
N HIS A 73 -19.08 13.64 2.92
CA HIS A 73 -19.05 12.23 3.36
C HIS A 73 -18.86 11.20 2.21
N GLY A 74 -18.31 11.57 1.06
CA GLY A 74 -18.34 10.73 -0.16
C GLY A 74 -16.99 10.17 -0.64
N PHE A 75 -16.32 9.33 0.15
CA PHE A 75 -15.15 8.56 -0.30
C PHE A 75 -15.43 7.07 -0.22
N GLU A 76 -15.57 6.43 -1.39
CA GLU A 76 -15.64 4.97 -1.49
C GLU A 76 -14.26 4.43 -1.85
N PHE A 77 -13.79 3.44 -1.09
CA PHE A 77 -12.52 2.78 -1.34
C PHE A 77 -12.79 1.54 -2.18
N ASP A 78 -12.43 1.59 -3.46
CA ASP A 78 -12.46 0.43 -4.33
C ASP A 78 -11.11 -0.28 -4.23
N ALA A 79 -11.10 -1.56 -3.87
CA ALA A 79 -9.90 -2.40 -3.84
C ALA A 79 -10.16 -3.58 -4.78
N GLY A 80 -9.83 -3.38 -6.05
CA GLY A 80 -10.07 -4.31 -7.14
C GLY A 80 -8.78 -4.69 -7.88
N PRO A 81 -8.80 -5.81 -8.62
CA PRO A 81 -7.64 -6.26 -9.40
C PRO A 81 -7.27 -5.28 -10.52
N ASP A 82 -8.23 -4.48 -11.00
CA ASP A 82 -8.08 -3.53 -12.10
C ASP A 82 -7.34 -2.22 -11.72
N ILE A 83 -6.88 -2.11 -10.48
CA ILE A 83 -6.27 -0.90 -9.95
C ILE A 83 -4.77 -0.98 -10.18
N SER A 84 -4.23 0.02 -10.89
CA SER A 84 -2.80 0.12 -11.18
C SER A 84 -2.03 0.72 -10.01
N LEU A 85 -0.73 0.41 -9.92
CA LEU A 85 0.17 1.00 -8.92
C LEU A 85 0.15 2.53 -9.00
N GLU A 86 0.16 3.09 -10.21
CA GLU A 86 0.18 4.55 -10.43
C GLU A 86 -1.04 5.24 -9.84
N GLU A 87 -2.21 4.60 -9.87
CA GLU A 87 -3.43 5.18 -9.33
C GLU A 87 -3.47 5.13 -7.80
N ASP A 88 -2.95 4.06 -7.22
CA ASP A 88 -2.74 3.96 -5.78
C ASP A 88 -1.71 5.00 -5.29
N LEU A 89 -0.59 5.13 -6.02
CA LEU A 89 0.47 6.10 -5.74
C LEU A 89 0.03 7.55 -6.00
N SER A 90 -0.89 7.81 -6.93
CA SER A 90 -1.39 9.17 -7.22
C SER A 90 -2.15 9.80 -6.05
N ARG A 91 -2.63 8.96 -5.12
CA ARG A 91 -3.48 9.32 -3.98
C ARG A 91 -2.81 9.11 -2.64
N ARG A 92 -1.86 8.18 -2.55
CA ARG A 92 -0.84 8.25 -1.52
C ARG A 92 -0.10 9.55 -1.77
N ASP A 93 -0.31 10.54 -0.91
CA ASP A 93 0.55 11.70 -0.80
C ASP A 93 1.97 11.23 -0.43
N LEU A 94 2.66 10.66 -1.42
CA LEU A 94 4.09 10.41 -1.47
C LEU A 94 4.70 11.50 -2.34
N THR A 95 4.20 12.73 -2.16
CA THR A 95 5.16 13.80 -1.92
C THR A 95 6.06 13.23 -0.82
N ILE A 96 7.24 12.72 -1.22
CA ILE A 96 8.43 12.87 -0.41
C ILE A 96 8.25 14.24 0.21
N ASN A 97 8.05 14.33 1.52
CA ASN A 97 8.08 15.62 2.16
C ASN A 97 9.58 15.92 2.31
N PRO A 98 10.22 16.72 1.43
CA PRO A 98 11.59 17.19 1.66
C PRO A 98 11.65 18.28 2.74
N TYR A 99 10.53 18.60 3.42
CA TYR A 99 10.52 19.58 4.49
C TYR A 99 10.58 18.90 5.87
N SER A 100 11.79 18.52 6.26
CA SER A 100 12.32 18.74 7.61
C SER A 100 13.77 19.17 7.49
#